data_AF-A0A3B8IQ52-F1
#
_entry.id   AF-A0A3B8IQ52-F1
#
_cell.length_a   1.000
_cell.length_b   1.000
_cell.length_c   1.000
_cell.angle_alpha   90.00
_cell.angle_beta   90.00
_cell.angle_gamma   90.00
#
_symmetry.space_group_name_H-M   'P 1'
#
loop_
_entity.id
_entity.type
_entity.pdbx_description
1 polymer ?
#
loop_
_entity_poly.entity_id
_entity_poly.type
_entity_poly.pdbx_seq_one_letter_code
_entity_poly.pdbx_strand_id
1 'polypeptide(L)'
;MRSTRLPGLDVLRGIAILMVLVRHSPLPDSWWLKQVGWLGVDLFFVLSGFLVSRLLFQEFEKTGTVRPLRFLIRRGFKIYPSYYVFIGATALYPYLMYGRGYSWKLLVLESAFVQNYVPAIWIHTWSLAVEEHFYFALAGLTFLFMYRKWLGQPKIVFSFLTLLWGTVVALRWLHCQGQPETFYFFQTHLRADGLILGVGLAYGVQQYHWKEIIRRWRNRILPMAVL
;
A
#
# COMPACT_ATOMS: atom_id res chain seq x y z
N MET A 1 20.90 11.81 -7.06
CA MET A 1 19.83 11.68 -8.08
C MET A 1 18.57 12.34 -7.53
N ARG A 2 18.16 13.51 -8.05
CA ARG A 2 16.89 14.14 -7.64
C ARG A 2 15.75 13.22 -8.06
N SER A 3 14.99 12.67 -7.11
CA SER A 3 13.72 12.02 -7.46
C SER A 3 12.85 13.08 -8.11
N THR A 4 12.50 12.92 -9.38
CA THR A 4 11.43 13.72 -9.98
C THR A 4 10.18 13.45 -9.15
N ARG A 5 9.84 14.36 -8.24
CA ARG A 5 8.57 14.27 -7.50
C ARG A 5 7.47 14.21 -8.55
N LEU A 6 6.45 13.41 -8.29
CA LEU A 6 5.24 13.40 -9.11
C LEU A 6 4.15 14.12 -8.32
N PRO A 7 3.97 15.44 -8.52
CA PRO A 7 3.04 16.22 -7.72
C PRO A 7 1.62 15.63 -7.74
N GLY A 8 1.20 15.08 -8.89
CA GLY A 8 -0.12 14.44 -9.02
C GLY A 8 -0.34 13.26 -8.07
N LEU A 9 0.70 12.47 -7.76
CA LEU A 9 0.57 11.37 -6.80
C LEU A 9 0.50 11.86 -5.36
N ASP A 10 1.18 12.96 -5.05
CA ASP A 10 1.09 13.59 -3.73
C ASP A 10 -0.30 14.21 -3.51
N VAL A 11 -0.91 14.80 -4.56
CA VAL A 11 -2.30 15.27 -4.54
C VAL A 11 -3.27 14.11 -4.32
N LEU A 12 -3.12 13.00 -5.06
CA LEU A 12 -3.98 11.83 -4.89
C LEU A 12 -3.88 11.22 -3.48
N ARG A 13 -2.69 11.23 -2.88
CA ARG A 13 -2.52 10.85 -1.47
C ARG A 13 -3.23 11.82 -0.53
N GLY A 14 -3.15 13.12 -0.79
CA GLY A 14 -3.91 14.12 -0.03
C GLY A 14 -5.42 13.84 -0.07
N ILE A 15 -5.95 13.54 -1.25
CA ILE A 15 -7.36 13.16 -1.43
C ILE A 15 -7.68 11.88 -0.64
N ALA A 16 -6.84 10.85 -0.74
CA ALA A 16 -7.01 9.61 0.00
C ALA A 16 -7.08 9.85 1.52
N ILE A 17 -6.19 10.69 2.06
CA ILE A 17 -6.17 11.05 3.49
C ILE A 17 -7.46 11.78 3.87
N LEU A 18 -7.89 12.77 3.08
CA LEU A 18 -9.13 13.51 3.34
C LEU A 18 -10.35 12.58 3.37
N MET A 19 -10.44 11.63 2.44
CA MET A 19 -11.53 10.64 2.42
C MET A 19 -11.56 9.80 3.70
N VAL A 20 -10.39 9.35 4.18
CA VAL A 20 -10.28 8.60 5.44
C VAL A 20 -10.68 9.46 6.65
N LEU A 21 -10.28 10.73 6.68
CA LEU A 21 -10.67 11.66 7.75
C LEU A 21 -12.18 11.89 7.77
N VAL A 22 -12.80 12.07 6.59
CA VAL A 22 -14.27 12.21 6.47
C VAL A 22 -14.98 10.96 6.98
N ARG A 23 -14.48 9.75 6.66
CA ARG A 23 -15.05 8.49 7.17
C ARG A 23 -15.10 8.43 8.71
N HIS A 24 -14.13 9.01 9.39
CA HIS A 24 -13.99 8.99 10.85
C HIS A 24 -14.48 10.28 11.53
N SER A 25 -15.00 11.22 10.75
CA SER A 25 -15.54 12.49 11.27
C SER A 25 -16.84 12.26 12.06
N PRO A 26 -17.22 13.19 12.96
CA PRO A 26 -18.49 13.13 13.70
C PRO A 26 -19.72 13.44 12.83
N LEU A 27 -19.59 13.42 11.50
CA LEU A 27 -20.67 13.71 10.57
C LEU A 27 -21.70 12.56 10.52
N PRO A 28 -22.96 12.83 10.14
CA PRO A 28 -24.01 11.81 10.09
C PRO A 28 -23.65 10.63 9.16
N ASP A 29 -24.00 9.40 9.56
CA ASP A 29 -23.78 8.19 8.75
C ASP A 29 -24.61 8.17 7.46
N SER A 30 -25.71 8.92 7.42
CA SER A 30 -26.52 9.13 6.22
C SER A 30 -25.82 9.99 5.16
N TRP A 31 -24.72 10.67 5.51
CA TRP A 31 -24.01 11.51 4.56
C TRP A 31 -23.20 10.68 3.58
N TRP A 32 -23.50 10.84 2.29
CA TRP A 32 -22.90 10.03 1.21
C TRP A 32 -21.37 10.06 1.21
N LEU A 33 -20.76 11.20 1.57
CA LEU A 33 -19.29 11.33 1.65
C LEU A 33 -18.67 10.42 2.72
N LYS A 34 -19.38 10.19 3.84
CA LYS A 34 -18.96 9.26 4.88
C LYS A 34 -19.10 7.80 4.42
N GLN A 35 -20.08 7.51 3.55
CA GLN A 35 -20.26 6.19 2.95
C GLN A 35 -19.19 5.82 1.92
N VAL A 36 -18.59 6.80 1.24
CA VAL A 36 -17.51 6.55 0.27
C VAL A 36 -16.11 6.74 0.84
N GLY A 37 -15.97 7.31 2.04
CA GLY A 37 -14.68 7.63 2.64
C GLY A 37 -13.74 6.42 2.87
N TRP A 38 -14.28 5.19 2.94
CA TRP A 38 -13.48 3.97 3.04
C TRP A 38 -12.61 3.71 1.79
N LEU A 39 -13.03 4.18 0.61
CA LEU A 39 -12.25 4.10 -0.63
C LEU A 39 -10.91 4.82 -0.53
N GLY A 40 -10.76 5.76 0.41
CA GLY A 40 -9.49 6.43 0.68
C GLY A 40 -8.38 5.45 1.04
N VAL A 41 -8.69 4.38 1.79
CA VAL A 41 -7.70 3.35 2.15
C VAL A 41 -7.28 2.54 0.93
N ASP A 42 -8.22 2.17 0.07
CA ASP A 42 -7.93 1.41 -1.15
C ASP A 42 -7.08 2.23 -2.13
N LEU A 43 -7.40 3.52 -2.28
CA LEU A 43 -6.59 4.44 -3.05
C LEU A 43 -5.17 4.55 -2.46
N PHE A 44 -5.04 4.64 -1.13
CA PHE A 44 -3.73 4.69 -0.47
C PHE A 44 -2.91 3.43 -0.77
N PHE A 45 -3.51 2.25 -0.68
CA PHE A 45 -2.88 0.96 -1.01
C PHE A 45 -2.45 0.87 -2.47
N VAL A 46 -3.29 1.28 -3.42
CA VAL A 46 -2.92 1.33 -4.85
C VAL A 46 -1.73 2.25 -5.09
N LEU A 47 -1.76 3.46 -4.51
CA LEU A 47 -0.68 4.44 -4.63
C LEU A 47 0.61 3.94 -3.98
N SER A 48 0.51 3.27 -2.84
CA SER A 48 1.64 2.70 -2.12
C SER A 48 2.29 1.58 -2.93
N GLY A 49 1.49 0.63 -3.42
CA GLY A 49 1.95 -0.45 -4.30
C GLY A 49 2.62 0.08 -5.56
N PHE A 50 2.02 1.08 -6.22
CA PHE A 50 2.56 1.72 -7.41
C PHE A 50 3.91 2.39 -7.18
N LEU A 51 4.01 3.24 -6.16
CA LEU A 51 5.22 4.02 -5.91
C LEU A 51 6.40 3.15 -5.50
N VAL A 52 6.12 2.13 -4.69
CA VAL A 52 7.13 1.26 -4.12
C VAL A 52 7.69 0.31 -5.17
N SER A 53 6.84 -0.37 -5.91
CA SER A 53 7.26 -1.28 -6.97
C SER A 53 7.96 -0.54 -8.11
N ARG A 54 7.51 0.67 -8.46
CA ARG A 54 8.18 1.51 -9.46
C ARG A 54 9.62 1.82 -9.09
N LEU A 55 9.95 2.01 -7.81
CA LEU A 55 11.34 2.23 -7.39
C LEU A 55 12.21 1.00 -7.66
N LEU A 56 11.70 -0.20 -7.34
CA LEU A 56 12.40 -1.47 -7.59
C LEU A 56 12.58 -1.73 -9.09
N PHE A 57 11.53 -1.53 -9.86
CA PHE A 57 11.53 -1.67 -11.31
C PHE A 57 12.49 -0.69 -12.00
N GLN A 58 12.53 0.57 -11.56
CA GLN A 58 13.49 1.55 -12.07
C GLN A 58 14.94 1.23 -11.68
N GLU A 59 15.17 0.64 -10.50
CA GLU A 59 16.50 0.15 -10.11
C GLU A 59 16.93 -0.99 -11.02
N PHE A 60 16.03 -1.95 -11.29
CA PHE A 60 16.27 -3.06 -12.20
C PHE A 60 16.60 -2.59 -13.62
N GLU A 61 15.85 -1.64 -14.16
CA GLU A 61 16.08 -1.09 -15.51
C GLU A 61 17.46 -0.41 -15.62
N LYS A 62 17.88 0.30 -14.57
CA LYS A 62 19.14 1.06 -14.57
C LYS A 62 20.37 0.19 -14.30
N THR A 63 20.22 -0.85 -13.49
CA THR A 63 21.36 -1.59 -12.94
C THR A 63 21.36 -3.08 -13.29
N GLY A 64 20.30 -3.58 -13.92
CA GLY A 64 20.09 -5.01 -14.19
C GLY A 64 19.88 -5.85 -12.93
N THR A 65 19.82 -5.23 -11.74
CA THR A 65 19.72 -5.92 -10.45
C THR A 65 18.75 -5.19 -9.51
N VAL A 66 18.27 -5.91 -8.50
CA VAL A 66 17.41 -5.40 -7.44
C VAL A 66 18.07 -5.74 -6.12
N ARG A 67 18.19 -4.73 -5.23
CA ARG A 67 18.79 -4.90 -3.90
C ARG A 67 17.69 -4.86 -2.82
N PRO A 68 16.99 -5.99 -2.56
CA PRO A 68 15.82 -6.02 -1.68
C PRO A 68 16.14 -5.52 -0.27
N LEU A 69 17.28 -5.91 0.30
CA LEU A 69 17.70 -5.45 1.63
C LEU A 69 17.89 -3.93 1.69
N ARG A 70 18.54 -3.34 0.68
CA ARG A 70 18.73 -1.88 0.60
C ARG A 70 17.40 -1.15 0.50
N PHE A 71 16.46 -1.71 -0.23
CA PHE A 71 15.09 -1.19 -0.35
C PHE A 71 14.37 -1.22 1.00
N LEU A 72 14.37 -2.35 1.70
CA LEU A 72 13.74 -2.51 3.02
C LEU A 72 14.36 -1.58 4.07
N ILE A 73 15.69 -1.47 4.12
CA ILE A 73 16.40 -0.59 5.06
C ILE A 73 16.00 0.88 4.86
N ARG A 74 16.05 1.38 3.61
CA ARG A 74 15.67 2.76 3.30
C ARG A 74 14.24 3.08 3.71
N ARG A 75 13.36 2.09 3.56
CA ARG A 75 11.97 2.20 3.96
C ARG A 75 11.81 2.22 5.48
N GLY A 76 12.46 1.28 6.17
CA GLY A 76 12.46 1.21 7.63
C GLY A 76 12.88 2.53 8.25
N PHE A 77 13.99 3.12 7.80
CA PHE A 77 14.44 4.43 8.28
C PHE A 77 13.48 5.60 8.00
N LYS A 78 12.56 5.45 7.03
CA LYS A 78 11.55 6.46 6.74
C LYS A 78 10.32 6.34 7.63
N ILE A 79 9.93 5.13 8.01
CA ILE A 79 8.64 4.83 8.65
C ILE A 79 8.80 4.52 10.14
N TYR A 80 9.78 3.67 10.48
CA TYR A 80 9.91 3.09 11.81
C TYR A 80 10.21 4.12 12.89
N PRO A 81 11.04 5.16 12.68
CA PRO A 81 11.30 6.15 13.72
C PRO A 81 10.02 6.85 14.19
N SER A 82 9.18 7.35 13.27
CA SER A 82 7.92 7.99 13.63
C SER A 82 6.92 7.03 14.25
N TYR A 83 6.89 5.77 13.78
CA TYR A 83 5.99 4.75 14.31
C TYR A 83 6.34 4.37 15.76
N TYR A 84 7.62 4.13 16.06
CA TYR A 84 8.05 3.78 17.41
C TYR A 84 7.95 4.95 18.38
N VAL A 85 8.15 6.20 17.93
CA VAL A 85 7.86 7.40 18.73
C VAL A 85 6.36 7.46 19.06
N PHE A 86 5.49 7.21 18.09
CA PHE A 86 4.04 7.18 18.30
C PHE A 86 3.65 6.11 19.33
N ILE A 87 4.09 4.86 19.16
CA ILE A 87 3.83 3.77 20.10
C ILE A 87 4.34 4.13 21.49
N GLY A 88 5.60 4.58 21.59
CA GLY A 88 6.22 4.89 22.89
C GLY A 88 5.48 6.00 23.64
N ALA A 89 5.17 7.11 22.96
CA ALA A 89 4.46 8.24 23.57
C ALA A 89 3.04 7.86 23.99
N THR A 90 2.30 7.15 23.14
CA THR A 90 0.90 6.79 23.42
C THR A 90 0.78 5.62 24.40
N ALA A 91 1.76 4.72 24.48
CA ALA A 91 1.81 3.68 25.51
C ALA A 91 2.16 4.26 26.90
N LEU A 92 3.02 5.29 26.94
CA LEU A 92 3.45 5.92 28.18
C LEU A 92 2.37 6.82 28.78
N TYR A 93 1.58 7.50 27.95
CA TYR A 93 0.52 8.42 28.39
C TYR A 93 -0.45 7.83 29.45
N PRO A 94 -1.13 6.68 29.24
CA PRO A 94 -2.05 6.15 30.24
C PRO A 94 -1.33 5.63 31.49
N TYR A 95 -0.08 5.18 31.36
CA TYR A 95 0.74 4.80 32.50
C TYR A 95 1.03 6.00 33.41
N LEU A 96 1.41 7.15 32.82
CA LEU A 96 1.67 8.38 33.58
C LEU A 96 0.40 8.99 34.18
N MET A 97 -0.72 8.96 33.47
CA MET A 97 -1.96 9.63 33.89
C MET A 97 -2.82 8.79 34.84
N TYR A 98 -2.83 7.47 34.66
CA TYR A 98 -3.77 6.58 35.36
C TYR A 98 -3.07 5.42 36.09
N GLY A 99 -1.74 5.34 36.06
CA GLY A 99 -0.97 4.26 36.68
C GLY A 99 -1.18 2.88 36.03
N ARG A 100 -1.85 2.83 34.86
CA ARG A 100 -2.18 1.59 34.15
C ARG A 100 -1.62 1.65 32.73
N GLY A 101 -0.72 0.73 32.41
CA GLY A 101 -0.17 0.56 31.07
C GLY A 101 -0.93 -0.48 30.25
N TYR A 102 -0.58 -0.56 28.96
CA TYR A 102 -1.02 -1.66 28.11
C TYR A 102 -0.27 -2.96 28.42
N SER A 103 -0.86 -4.09 28.03
CA SER A 103 -0.19 -5.39 28.12
C SER A 103 1.09 -5.41 27.29
N TRP A 104 2.22 -5.76 27.90
CA TRP A 104 3.51 -5.95 27.23
C TRP A 104 3.40 -6.83 25.98
N LYS A 105 2.63 -7.94 26.07
CA LYS A 105 2.43 -8.86 24.95
C LYS A 105 1.82 -8.16 23.74
N LEU A 106 0.83 -7.30 23.96
CA LEU A 106 0.18 -6.56 22.88
C LEU A 106 1.10 -5.48 22.30
N LEU A 107 1.90 -4.81 23.14
CA LEU A 107 2.90 -3.83 22.69
C LEU A 107 3.97 -4.47 21.79
N VAL A 108 4.42 -5.69 22.11
CA VAL A 108 5.35 -6.45 21.27
C VAL A 108 4.71 -6.80 19.92
N LEU A 109 3.46 -7.27 19.93
CA LEU A 109 2.75 -7.64 18.70
C LEU A 109 2.49 -6.45 17.78
N GLU A 110 2.15 -5.28 18.33
CA GLU A 110 2.07 -4.01 17.61
C GLU A 110 3.44 -3.61 17.04
N SER A 111 4.49 -3.65 17.87
CA SER A 111 5.85 -3.28 17.45
C SER A 111 6.42 -4.19 16.36
N ALA A 112 5.91 -5.41 16.26
CA ALA A 112 6.25 -6.42 15.26
C ALA A 112 5.36 -6.38 14.01
N PHE A 113 4.44 -5.41 13.89
CA PHE A 113 3.50 -5.27 12.78
C PHE A 113 2.50 -6.44 12.63
N VAL A 114 2.14 -7.12 13.72
CA VAL A 114 1.23 -8.29 13.71
C VAL A 114 -0.19 -7.96 14.19
N GLN A 115 -0.44 -6.70 14.57
CA GLN A 115 -1.72 -6.24 15.13
C GLN A 115 -2.94 -6.40 14.21
N ASN A 116 -2.73 -6.71 12.94
CA ASN A 116 -3.80 -6.98 12.00
C ASN A 116 -4.26 -8.46 11.98
N TYR A 117 -3.63 -9.32 12.79
CA TYR A 117 -3.99 -10.72 13.00
C TYR A 117 -4.37 -11.05 14.45
N VAL A 118 -4.19 -10.10 15.36
CA VAL A 118 -4.46 -10.23 16.80
C VAL A 118 -5.23 -8.99 17.27
N PRO A 119 -5.79 -8.96 18.50
CA PRO A 119 -6.36 -7.73 19.03
C PRO A 119 -5.34 -6.58 19.02
N ALA A 120 -5.68 -5.49 18.32
CA ALA A 120 -4.85 -4.29 18.21
C ALA A 120 -5.07 -3.35 19.40
N ILE A 121 -4.01 -2.69 19.86
CA ILE A 121 -4.12 -1.56 20.79
C ILE A 121 -4.60 -0.33 20.02
N TRP A 122 -4.00 -0.07 18.85
CA TRP A 122 -4.36 1.05 18.00
C TRP A 122 -4.92 0.54 16.68
N ILE A 123 -6.25 0.52 16.60
CA ILE A 123 -6.93 -0.04 15.43
C ILE A 123 -6.44 0.58 14.12
N HIS A 124 -6.21 1.90 14.05
CA HIS A 124 -5.80 2.59 12.82
C HIS A 124 -4.42 2.19 12.27
N THR A 125 -3.61 1.45 13.01
CA THR A 125 -2.26 1.03 12.57
C THR A 125 -2.28 -0.23 11.68
N TRP A 126 -3.43 -0.90 11.56
CA TRP A 126 -3.56 -2.13 10.76
C TRP A 126 -3.10 -1.96 9.30
N SER A 127 -3.36 -0.80 8.70
CA SER A 127 -3.02 -0.53 7.30
C SER A 127 -1.50 -0.48 7.09
N LEU A 128 -0.77 0.00 8.10
CA LEU A 128 0.68 0.01 8.11
C LEU A 128 1.26 -1.40 8.20
N ALA A 129 0.66 -2.28 9.02
CA ALA A 129 1.05 -3.68 9.09
C ALA A 129 0.84 -4.40 7.75
N VAL A 130 -0.31 -4.19 7.10
CA VAL A 130 -0.59 -4.75 5.76
C VAL A 130 0.46 -4.31 4.75
N GLU A 131 0.78 -3.02 4.76
CA GLU A 131 1.82 -2.44 3.93
C GLU A 131 3.19 -3.09 4.18
N GLU A 132 3.66 -3.17 5.43
CA GLU A 132 4.97 -3.75 5.77
C GLU A 132 5.07 -5.22 5.34
N HIS A 133 4.08 -6.06 5.64
CA HIS A 133 4.04 -7.45 5.16
C HIS A 133 4.14 -7.53 3.65
N PHE A 134 3.43 -6.64 2.94
CA PHE A 134 3.48 -6.60 1.48
C PHE A 134 4.86 -6.19 0.96
N TYR A 135 5.60 -5.31 1.64
CA TYR A 135 6.93 -4.89 1.18
C TYR A 135 7.98 -5.96 1.33
N PHE A 136 7.93 -6.74 2.41
CA PHE A 136 8.76 -7.93 2.54
C PHE A 136 8.45 -8.92 1.42
N ALA A 137 7.17 -9.19 1.17
CA ALA A 137 6.75 -10.07 0.07
C ALA A 137 7.19 -9.55 -1.30
N LEU A 138 6.96 -8.26 -1.59
CA LEU A 138 7.34 -7.61 -2.84
C LEU A 138 8.86 -7.64 -3.07
N ALA A 139 9.65 -7.38 -2.03
CA ALA A 139 11.11 -7.43 -2.12
C ALA A 139 11.61 -8.84 -2.46
N GLY A 140 11.08 -9.86 -1.79
CA GLY A 140 11.40 -11.26 -2.05
C GLY A 140 10.94 -11.73 -3.44
N LEU A 141 9.69 -11.43 -3.80
CA LEU A 141 9.12 -11.79 -5.11
C LEU A 141 9.86 -11.09 -6.24
N THR A 142 10.16 -9.80 -6.12
CA THR A 142 10.90 -9.07 -7.15
C THR A 142 12.30 -9.66 -7.34
N PHE A 143 12.99 -10.00 -6.24
CA PHE A 143 14.29 -10.67 -6.30
C PHE A 143 14.20 -12.06 -6.96
N LEU A 144 13.18 -12.86 -6.61
CA LEU A 144 12.95 -14.16 -7.23
C LEU A 144 12.69 -14.04 -8.74
N PHE A 145 11.79 -13.13 -9.14
CA PHE A 145 11.45 -12.91 -10.55
C PHE A 145 12.64 -12.36 -11.33
N MET A 146 13.48 -11.53 -10.71
CA MET A 146 14.75 -11.08 -11.28
C MET A 146 15.67 -12.27 -11.53
N TYR A 147 15.90 -13.09 -10.51
CA TYR A 147 16.79 -14.26 -10.58
C TYR A 147 16.32 -15.27 -11.64
N ARG A 148 15.02 -15.51 -11.75
CA ARG A 148 14.40 -16.38 -12.76
C ARG A 148 14.26 -15.74 -14.15
N LYS A 149 14.70 -14.48 -14.33
CA LYS A 149 14.54 -13.69 -15.57
C LYS A 149 13.08 -13.52 -16.00
N TRP A 150 12.14 -13.61 -15.06
CA TRP A 150 10.70 -13.42 -15.30
C TRP A 150 10.32 -11.93 -15.32
N LEU A 151 11.09 -11.04 -14.70
CA LEU A 151 10.85 -9.58 -14.77
C LEU A 151 10.91 -9.00 -16.20
N GLY A 152 11.55 -9.69 -17.14
CA GLY A 152 11.56 -9.31 -18.55
C GLY A 152 10.39 -9.89 -19.37
N GLN A 153 9.52 -10.68 -18.74
CA GLN A 153 8.48 -11.46 -19.41
C GLN A 153 7.09 -10.95 -18.99
N PRO A 154 6.53 -9.95 -19.70
CA PRO A 154 5.31 -9.29 -19.25
C PRO A 154 4.13 -10.24 -19.09
N LYS A 155 4.00 -11.25 -19.96
CA LYS A 155 2.96 -12.28 -19.84
C LYS A 155 3.03 -13.02 -18.49
N ILE A 156 4.23 -13.43 -18.04
CA ILE A 156 4.40 -14.14 -16.76
C ILE A 156 4.03 -13.22 -15.59
N VAL A 157 4.54 -11.99 -15.60
CA VAL A 157 4.29 -11.03 -14.51
C VAL A 157 2.80 -10.68 -14.42
N PHE A 158 2.15 -10.35 -15.53
CA PHE A 158 0.71 -10.06 -15.53
C PHE A 158 -0.13 -11.27 -15.15
N SER A 159 0.18 -12.47 -15.66
CA SER A 159 -0.55 -13.68 -15.25
C SER A 159 -0.42 -13.95 -13.76
N PHE A 160 0.78 -13.81 -13.19
CA PHE A 160 1.01 -13.98 -11.76
C PHE A 160 0.24 -12.93 -10.93
N LEU A 161 0.34 -11.65 -11.29
CA LEU A 161 -0.36 -10.57 -10.58
C LEU A 161 -1.88 -10.70 -10.67
N THR A 162 -2.42 -11.06 -11.84
CA THR A 162 -3.86 -11.29 -12.03
C THR A 162 -4.35 -12.49 -11.23
N LEU A 163 -3.60 -13.60 -11.23
CA LEU A 163 -3.93 -14.77 -10.43
C LEU A 163 -3.91 -14.43 -8.93
N LEU A 164 -2.84 -13.79 -8.46
CA LEU A 164 -2.68 -13.39 -7.07
C LEU A 164 -3.80 -12.43 -6.63
N TRP A 165 -4.11 -11.42 -7.45
CA TRP A 165 -5.21 -10.48 -7.20
C TRP A 165 -6.56 -11.21 -7.15
N GLY A 166 -6.83 -12.08 -8.13
CA GLY A 166 -8.05 -12.89 -8.16
C GLY A 166 -8.19 -13.79 -6.94
N THR A 167 -7.10 -14.40 -6.48
CA THR A 167 -7.08 -15.20 -5.24
C THR A 167 -7.42 -14.35 -4.01
N VAL A 168 -6.82 -13.17 -3.86
CA VAL A 168 -7.11 -12.27 -2.73
C VAL A 168 -8.56 -11.83 -2.73
N VAL A 169 -9.11 -11.46 -3.89
CA VAL A 169 -10.52 -11.06 -4.04
C VAL A 169 -11.45 -12.23 -3.75
N ALA A 170 -11.15 -13.43 -4.24
CA ALA A 170 -11.94 -14.63 -3.97
C ALA A 170 -11.91 -15.00 -2.49
N LEU A 171 -10.75 -14.95 -1.83
CA LEU A 171 -10.64 -15.20 -0.39
C LEU A 171 -11.44 -14.18 0.42
N ARG A 172 -11.35 -12.89 0.07
CA ARG A 172 -12.16 -11.84 0.70
C ARG A 172 -13.64 -12.12 0.52
N TRP A 173 -14.08 -12.45 -0.69
CA TRP A 173 -15.47 -12.76 -0.99
C TRP A 173 -16.00 -13.93 -0.17
N LEU A 174 -15.24 -15.03 -0.10
CA LEU A 174 -15.60 -16.21 0.69
C LEU A 174 -15.70 -15.89 2.18
N HIS A 175 -14.80 -15.06 2.70
CA HIS A 175 -14.82 -14.64 4.09
C HIS A 175 -16.02 -13.72 4.37
N CYS A 176 -16.38 -12.78 3.49
CA CYS A 176 -17.54 -11.90 3.71
C CYS A 176 -18.88 -12.63 3.92
N GLN A 177 -19.00 -13.92 3.58
CA GLN A 177 -20.25 -14.67 3.74
C GLN A 177 -20.45 -15.29 5.13
N GLY A 178 -19.47 -15.28 6.05
CA GLY A 178 -19.49 -16.16 7.23
C GLY A 178 -19.19 -15.59 8.63
N GLN A 179 -18.70 -14.35 8.79
CA GLN A 179 -18.36 -13.77 10.10
C GLN A 179 -18.62 -12.24 10.15
N PRO A 180 -18.57 -11.60 11.33
CA PRO A 180 -18.75 -10.16 11.45
C PRO A 180 -17.71 -9.38 10.63
N GLU A 181 -18.16 -8.30 9.96
CA GLU A 181 -17.35 -7.45 9.10
C GLU A 181 -15.97 -7.08 9.70
N THR A 182 -15.93 -6.79 11.01
CA THR A 182 -14.74 -6.30 11.72
C THR A 182 -13.55 -7.26 11.73
N PHE A 183 -13.75 -8.57 11.60
CA PHE A 183 -12.65 -9.55 11.67
C PHE A 183 -11.87 -9.67 10.34
N TYR A 184 -12.49 -9.29 9.23
CA TYR A 184 -11.95 -9.49 7.88
C TYR A 184 -11.20 -8.29 7.33
N PHE A 185 -11.46 -7.11 7.88
CA PHE A 185 -11.02 -5.87 7.26
C PHE A 185 -9.51 -5.62 7.34
N PHE A 186 -8.79 -6.33 8.21
CA PHE A 186 -7.41 -5.93 8.55
C PHE A 186 -6.34 -6.92 8.10
N GLN A 187 -6.70 -8.19 7.86
CA GLN A 187 -5.72 -9.23 7.56
C GLN A 187 -5.06 -9.01 6.19
N THR A 188 -3.73 -9.13 6.12
CA THR A 188 -2.95 -8.80 4.92
C THR A 188 -3.38 -9.59 3.69
N HIS A 189 -3.59 -10.90 3.84
CA HIS A 189 -3.99 -11.79 2.76
C HIS A 189 -5.39 -11.52 2.20
N LEU A 190 -6.20 -10.73 2.90
CA LEU A 190 -7.52 -10.28 2.45
C LEU A 190 -7.50 -8.83 1.94
N ARG A 191 -6.45 -8.05 2.19
CA ARG A 191 -6.35 -6.60 1.89
C ARG A 191 -5.22 -6.19 0.94
N ALA A 192 -4.45 -7.15 0.43
CA ALA A 192 -3.33 -6.88 -0.48
C ALA A 192 -3.76 -6.53 -1.93
N ASP A 193 -5.04 -6.63 -2.27
CA ASP A 193 -5.60 -6.40 -3.61
C ASP A 193 -5.23 -5.02 -4.19
N GLY A 194 -5.42 -3.94 -3.43
CA GLY A 194 -5.06 -2.59 -3.87
C GLY A 194 -3.57 -2.46 -4.14
N LEU A 195 -2.73 -3.02 -3.25
CA LEU A 195 -1.28 -3.04 -3.41
C LEU A 195 -0.86 -3.79 -4.69
N ILE A 196 -1.46 -4.96 -4.95
CA ILE A 196 -1.19 -5.77 -6.15
C ILE A 196 -1.55 -5.01 -7.43
N LEU A 197 -2.72 -4.34 -7.46
CA LEU A 197 -3.11 -3.49 -8.58
C LEU A 197 -2.10 -2.37 -8.81
N GLY A 198 -1.63 -1.73 -7.73
CA GLY A 198 -0.57 -0.73 -7.79
C GLY A 198 0.72 -1.27 -8.43
N VAL A 199 1.15 -2.48 -8.08
CA VAL A 199 2.32 -3.14 -8.69
C VAL A 199 2.10 -3.40 -10.18
N GLY A 200 0.93 -3.91 -10.57
CA GLY A 200 0.57 -4.14 -11.97
C GLY A 200 0.61 -2.87 -12.81
N LEU A 201 0.08 -1.76 -12.28
CA LEU A 201 0.13 -0.45 -12.91
C LEU A 201 1.57 0.05 -13.07
N ALA A 202 2.41 -0.07 -12.05
CA ALA A 202 3.80 0.36 -12.11
C ALA A 202 4.60 -0.43 -13.15
N TYR A 203 4.41 -1.76 -13.18
CA TYR A 203 5.05 -2.63 -14.14
C TYR A 203 4.58 -2.34 -15.57
N GLY A 204 3.27 -2.15 -15.78
CA GLY A 204 2.73 -1.78 -17.09
C GLY A 204 3.25 -0.44 -17.61
N VAL A 205 3.36 0.57 -16.73
CA VAL A 205 3.95 1.87 -17.08
C VAL A 205 5.41 1.73 -17.53
N GLN A 206 6.16 0.81 -16.91
CA GLN A 206 7.54 0.52 -17.30
C GLN A 206 7.63 -0.18 -18.66
N GLN A 207 6.88 -1.28 -18.84
CA GLN A 207 6.99 -2.12 -20.05
C GLN A 207 6.48 -1.42 -21.31
N TYR A 208 5.37 -0.68 -21.21
CA TYR A 208 4.70 -0.12 -22.38
C TYR A 208 5.09 1.33 -22.69
N HIS A 209 6.17 1.84 -22.07
CA HIS A 209 6.63 3.22 -22.21
C HIS A 209 5.44 4.19 -22.27
N TRP A 210 4.58 4.18 -21.25
CA TRP A 210 3.27 4.86 -21.28
C TRP A 210 3.35 6.37 -21.63
N LYS A 211 4.53 6.98 -21.54
CA LYS A 211 4.85 8.31 -22.08
C LYS A 211 4.61 8.42 -23.59
N GLU A 212 4.92 7.40 -24.39
CA GLU A 212 4.65 7.37 -25.82
C GLU A 212 3.17 7.27 -26.11
N ILE A 213 2.45 6.45 -25.34
CA ILE A 213 1.00 6.30 -25.45
C ILE A 213 0.32 7.61 -25.05
N ILE A 214 0.60 8.19 -23.89
CA ILE A 214 0.08 9.50 -23.48
C ILE A 214 0.48 10.59 -24.47
N ARG A 215 1.71 10.59 -25.01
CA ARG A 215 2.10 11.54 -26.07
C ARG A 215 1.25 11.36 -27.33
N ARG A 216 0.98 10.12 -27.76
CA ARG A 216 0.10 9.81 -28.89
C ARG A 216 -1.34 10.26 -28.64
N TRP A 217 -1.89 10.00 -27.44
CA TRP A 217 -3.24 10.43 -27.07
C TRP A 217 -3.34 11.95 -26.91
N ARG A 218 -2.37 12.59 -26.26
CA ARG A 218 -2.27 14.06 -26.17
C ARG A 218 -2.20 14.70 -27.55
N ASN A 219 -1.38 14.16 -28.46
CA ASN A 219 -1.27 14.66 -29.83
C ASN A 219 -2.49 14.31 -30.71
N ARG A 220 -3.35 13.37 -30.30
CA ARG A 220 -4.64 13.08 -30.95
C ARG A 220 -5.81 13.91 -30.41
N ILE A 221 -5.74 14.32 -29.14
CA ILE A 221 -6.80 15.11 -28.46
C ILE A 221 -6.54 16.62 -28.59
N LEU A 222 -5.28 17.07 -28.58
CA LEU A 222 -4.91 18.48 -28.73
C LEU A 222 -4.70 19.04 -30.17
N PRO A 223 -4.86 18.31 -31.29
CA PRO A 223 -4.80 18.96 -32.61
C PRO A 223 -6.08 19.77 -32.91
N MET A 224 -7.11 19.72 -32.06
CA MET A 224 -8.35 20.50 -32.21
C MET A 224 -8.38 21.82 -31.42
N ALA A 225 -7.29 22.21 -30.74
CA ALA A 225 -7.25 23.43 -29.92
C ALA A 225 -6.44 24.59 -30.55
N VAL A 226 -6.07 24.49 -31.84
CA VAL A 226 -5.29 25.51 -32.58
C VAL A 226 -5.90 25.82 -33.96
N LEU A 227 -7.23 25.80 -34.06
CA LEU A 227 -7.98 26.46 -35.14
C LEU A 227 -9.08 27.29 -34.50
#